data_AF-A0A2T0S3V6-F1
#
_entry.id   AF-A0A2T0S3V6-F1
#
_cell.length_a   1.000
_cell.length_b   1.000
_cell.length_c   1.000
_cell.angle_alpha   90.00
_cell.angle_beta   90.00
_cell.angle_gamma   90.00
#
_symmetry.space_group_name_H-M   'P 1'
#
loop_
_entity.id
_entity.type
_entity.pdbx_description
1 polymer ?
#
loop_
_entity_poly.entity_id
_entity_poly.type
_entity_poly.pdbx_seq_one_letter_code
_entity_poly.pdbx_strand_id
1 'polypeptide(L)'
;MAIEYRLTLAGSTPVERLAERALPDPDERPAGTESPLSVNLDDRLGFAVFVSAGRDGYFDVESDDGPWEWEPELHVSVTFRMDKEADPQWKVTNMITIVRRVLATGPEDAVLVLNGDYVLLKRFGGKLVKHRRESWWSSYTAADSILPG
;
A
#
# COMPACT_ATOMS: atom_id res chain seq x y z
N MET A 1 4.77 -7.91 17.40
CA MET A 1 5.26 -7.84 16.01
C MET A 1 4.20 -7.11 15.22
N ALA A 2 4.58 -6.09 14.44
CA ALA A 2 3.65 -5.34 13.60
C ALA A 2 3.50 -6.05 12.25
N ILE A 3 2.34 -5.89 11.62
CA ILE A 3 2.11 -6.27 10.23
C ILE A 3 2.31 -5.01 9.40
N GLU A 4 3.11 -5.10 8.34
CA GLU A 4 3.36 -3.99 7.43
C GLU A 4 2.80 -4.28 6.05
N TYR A 5 2.05 -3.33 5.51
CA TYR A 5 1.65 -3.33 4.10
C TYR A 5 2.27 -2.12 3.42
N ARG A 6 2.93 -2.31 2.29
CA ARG A 6 3.56 -1.21 1.55
C ARG A 6 3.05 -1.19 0.11
N LEU A 7 2.40 -0.09 -0.26
CA LEU A 7 2.09 0.22 -1.65
C LEU A 7 3.20 1.11 -2.20
N THR A 8 3.95 0.62 -3.18
CA THR A 8 4.96 1.40 -3.91
C THR A 8 4.43 1.77 -5.29
N LEU A 9 4.61 3.02 -5.70
CA LEU A 9 4.33 3.54 -7.04
C LEU A 9 5.65 3.92 -7.72
N ALA A 10 5.84 3.51 -8.97
CA ALA A 10 6.98 3.96 -9.77
C ALA A 10 6.78 5.41 -10.24
N GLY A 11 7.90 6.14 -10.30
CA GLY A 11 7.97 7.51 -10.78
C GLY A 11 8.22 8.53 -9.67
N SER A 12 7.97 9.79 -10.01
CA SER A 12 8.37 10.97 -9.22
C SER A 12 7.19 11.70 -8.58
N THR A 13 6.06 11.02 -8.37
CA THR A 13 4.90 11.60 -7.67
C THR A 13 5.33 12.13 -6.30
N PRO A 14 5.14 13.44 -6.01
CA PRO A 14 5.54 14.02 -4.73
C PRO A 14 4.84 13.35 -3.54
N VAL A 15 5.52 13.28 -2.39
CA VAL A 15 4.97 12.64 -1.18
C VAL A 15 3.67 13.30 -0.70
N GLU A 16 3.56 14.62 -0.84
CA GLU A 16 2.36 15.38 -0.48
C GLU A 16 1.18 15.03 -1.39
N ARG A 17 1.44 14.86 -2.69
CA ARG A 17 0.42 14.44 -3.66
C ARG A 17 -0.06 13.02 -3.41
N LEU A 18 0.86 12.12 -3.03
CA LEU A 18 0.48 10.77 -2.64
C LEU A 18 -0.32 10.77 -1.33
N ALA A 19 0.09 11.57 -0.34
CA ALA A 19 -0.63 11.74 0.92
C ALA A 19 -2.05 12.27 0.70
N GLU A 20 -2.23 13.29 -0.16
CA GLU A 20 -3.55 13.82 -0.56
C GLU A 20 -4.43 12.75 -1.23
N ARG A 21 -3.85 11.93 -2.12
CA ARG A 21 -4.56 10.83 -2.80
C ARG A 21 -4.95 9.72 -1.83
N ALA A 22 -4.07 9.40 -0.88
CA ALA A 22 -4.32 8.36 0.11
C ALA A 22 -5.38 8.80 1.14
N LEU A 23 -5.21 9.99 1.71
CA LEU A 23 -5.99 10.54 2.81
C LEU A 23 -6.46 11.97 2.43
N PRO A 24 -7.62 12.08 1.76
CA PRO A 24 -8.09 13.37 1.24
C PRO A 24 -8.54 14.32 2.34
N ASP A 25 -9.03 13.79 3.48
CA ASP A 25 -9.36 14.57 4.66
C ASP A 25 -8.10 15.23 5.22
N PRO A 26 -8.03 16.58 5.29
CA PRO A 26 -6.90 17.29 5.85
C PRO A 26 -6.55 16.86 7.29
N ASP A 27 -7.54 16.49 8.10
CA ASP A 27 -7.34 16.11 9.51
C ASP A 27 -6.71 14.72 9.66
N GLU A 28 -6.77 13.90 8.62
CA GLU A 28 -6.16 12.57 8.58
C GLU A 28 -4.82 12.58 7.83
N ARG A 29 -4.40 13.71 7.24
CA ARG A 29 -3.28 13.71 6.30
C ARG A 29 -1.93 13.54 7.02
N PRO A 30 -1.05 12.67 6.51
CA PRO A 30 0.34 12.58 6.97
C PRO A 30 1.02 13.95 6.91
N ALA A 31 1.64 14.35 8.01
CA ALA A 31 2.37 15.60 8.13
C ALA A 31 3.80 15.34 8.62
N GLY A 32 4.67 16.32 8.40
CA GLY A 32 6.09 16.25 8.73
C GLY A 32 6.85 17.36 8.02
N THR A 33 8.03 17.71 8.54
CA THR A 33 8.93 18.66 7.88
C THR A 33 9.82 18.01 6.84
N GLU A 34 10.01 16.68 6.92
CA GLU A 34 10.84 15.87 6.03
C GLU A 34 10.19 14.51 5.77
N SER A 35 10.60 13.81 4.70
CA SER A 35 10.17 12.45 4.40
C SER A 35 10.77 11.44 5.40
N PRO A 36 9.98 10.51 5.97
CA PRO A 36 8.58 10.24 5.66
C PRO A 36 7.60 11.21 6.34
N LEU A 37 6.55 11.60 5.60
CA LEU A 37 5.36 12.17 6.23
C LEU A 37 4.64 11.07 7.01
N SER A 38 4.09 11.37 8.17
CA SER A 38 3.42 10.35 8.99
C SER A 38 2.17 10.86 9.71
N VAL A 39 1.27 9.92 10.02
CA VAL A 39 0.09 10.15 10.86
C VAL A 39 -0.25 8.85 11.57
N ASN A 40 -0.63 8.95 12.85
CA ASN A 40 -1.19 7.81 13.57
C ASN A 40 -2.71 7.84 13.47
N LEU A 41 -3.29 6.80 12.87
CA LEU A 41 -4.73 6.59 12.73
C LEU A 41 -5.17 5.28 13.39
N ASP A 42 -4.43 4.77 14.39
CA ASP A 42 -4.74 3.52 15.10
C ASP A 42 -6.17 3.52 15.66
N ASP A 43 -6.59 4.61 16.31
CA ASP A 43 -7.93 4.70 16.90
C ASP A 43 -9.07 4.79 15.86
N ARG A 44 -8.77 5.32 14.66
CA ARG A 44 -9.77 5.61 13.62
C ARG A 44 -9.84 4.56 12.51
N LEU A 45 -8.69 4.06 12.09
CA LEU A 45 -8.52 3.16 10.94
C LEU A 45 -7.72 1.89 11.29
N GLY A 46 -7.06 1.86 12.45
CA GLY A 46 -6.35 0.69 12.98
C GLY A 46 -4.89 0.54 12.54
N PHE A 47 -4.28 1.60 12.01
CA PHE A 47 -2.87 1.64 11.62
C PHE A 47 -2.29 3.06 11.64
N ALA A 48 -0.97 3.14 11.74
CA ALA A 48 -0.21 4.32 11.35
C ALA A 48 0.11 4.30 9.84
N VAL A 49 0.14 5.48 9.23
CA VAL A 49 0.48 5.67 7.81
C VAL A 49 1.78 6.46 7.69
N PHE A 50 2.66 6.00 6.81
CA PHE A 50 3.90 6.66 6.44
C PHE A 50 3.96 6.84 4.93
N VAL A 51 4.39 8.01 4.47
CA VAL A 51 4.56 8.31 3.04
C VAL A 51 5.99 8.75 2.80
N SER A 52 6.71 8.04 1.94
CA SER A 52 8.11 8.32 1.64
C SER A 52 8.42 8.26 0.15
N ALA A 53 9.39 9.05 -0.29
CA ALA A 53 9.98 8.91 -1.62
C ALA A 53 11.35 8.23 -1.51
N GLY A 54 11.74 7.53 -2.57
CA GLY A 54 13.02 6.86 -2.69
C GLY A 54 13.55 6.86 -4.12
N ARG A 55 14.80 6.46 -4.26
CA ARG A 55 15.48 6.22 -5.53
C ARG A 55 16.12 4.84 -5.52
N ASP A 56 16.41 4.30 -6.70
CA ASP A 56 17.07 3.02 -6.89
C ASP A 56 16.38 1.92 -6.08
N GLY A 57 15.05 1.85 -6.21
CA GLY A 57 14.23 0.87 -5.50
C GLY A 57 14.59 -0.54 -5.97
N TYR A 58 14.65 -1.49 -5.04
CA TYR A 58 14.85 -2.90 -5.33
C TYR A 58 13.84 -3.70 -4.50
N PHE A 59 12.95 -4.41 -5.17
CA PHE A 59 11.94 -5.27 -4.55
C PHE A 59 12.17 -6.70 -5.02
N ASP A 60 12.65 -7.55 -4.12
CA ASP A 60 12.75 -9.00 -4.30
C ASP A 60 11.72 -9.65 -3.37
N VAL A 61 10.65 -10.19 -3.98
CA VAL A 61 9.43 -10.59 -3.27
C VAL A 61 8.82 -11.83 -3.91
N GLU A 62 8.17 -12.64 -3.09
CA GLU A 62 7.52 -13.88 -3.52
C GLU A 62 6.13 -13.62 -4.12
N SER A 63 5.96 -14.00 -5.38
CA SER A 63 4.68 -13.99 -6.10
C SER A 63 4.08 -15.40 -6.22
N ASP A 64 2.93 -15.55 -6.89
CA ASP A 64 2.33 -16.87 -7.09
C ASP A 64 3.15 -17.76 -8.04
N ASP A 65 3.95 -17.15 -8.93
CA ASP A 65 4.78 -17.84 -9.92
C ASP A 65 6.23 -18.03 -9.42
N GLY A 66 6.51 -17.71 -8.15
CA GLY A 66 7.85 -17.72 -7.54
C GLY A 66 8.44 -16.32 -7.30
N PRO A 67 9.75 -16.23 -7.06
CA PRO A 67 10.46 -14.98 -6.83
C PRO A 67 10.24 -14.00 -7.98
N TRP A 68 10.03 -12.73 -7.63
CA TRP A 68 9.80 -11.68 -8.59
C TRP A 68 10.50 -10.40 -8.17
N GLU A 69 11.21 -9.81 -9.12
CA GLU A 69 11.99 -8.61 -8.91
C GLU A 69 11.38 -7.40 -9.62
N TRP A 70 11.52 -6.24 -9.00
CA TRP A 70 11.17 -4.96 -9.61
C TRP A 70 12.10 -3.84 -9.15
N GLU A 71 12.62 -3.07 -10.11
CA GLU A 71 13.60 -2.02 -9.88
C GLU A 71 13.14 -0.66 -10.42
N PRO A 72 12.28 0.09 -9.69
CA PRO A 72 11.93 1.44 -10.09
C PRO A 72 13.05 2.43 -9.74
N GLU A 73 13.56 3.16 -10.73
CA GLU A 73 14.59 4.21 -10.56
C GLU A 73 14.14 5.28 -9.55
N LEU A 74 12.91 5.76 -9.69
CA LEU A 74 12.25 6.65 -8.73
C LEU A 74 10.99 5.98 -8.24
N HIS A 75 10.69 6.13 -6.95
CA HIS A 75 9.46 5.61 -6.40
C HIS A 75 8.95 6.44 -5.23
N VAL A 76 7.66 6.30 -4.96
CA VAL A 76 7.00 6.82 -3.77
C VAL A 76 6.14 5.71 -3.16
N SER A 77 6.11 5.62 -1.83
CA SER A 77 5.43 4.54 -1.13
C SER A 77 4.49 5.07 -0.05
N VAL A 78 3.38 4.36 0.14
CA VAL A 78 2.53 4.45 1.35
C VAL A 78 2.68 3.16 2.13
N THR A 79 3.11 3.28 3.38
CA THR A 79 3.28 2.17 4.31
C THR A 79 2.21 2.23 5.39
N PHE A 80 1.50 1.14 5.59
CA PHE A 80 0.51 0.93 6.64
C PHE A 80 1.11 0.01 7.68
N ARG A 81 1.33 0.52 8.89
CA ARG A 81 1.84 -0.25 10.02
C ARG A 81 0.69 -0.57 10.96
N MET A 82 0.32 -1.85 11.04
CA MET A 82 -0.75 -2.37 11.88
C MET A 82 -0.19 -3.10 13.09
N ASP A 83 -0.79 -2.90 14.26
CA ASP A 83 -0.63 -3.86 15.35
C ASP A 83 -1.35 -5.18 15.00
N LYS A 84 -0.73 -6.30 15.35
CA LYS A 84 -1.29 -7.66 15.24
C LYS A 84 -2.53 -7.86 16.13
N GLU A 85 -2.73 -7.02 17.15
CA GLU A 85 -3.83 -7.13 18.12
C GLU A 85 -4.96 -6.13 17.78
N ALA A 86 -5.94 -6.59 17.01
CA ALA A 86 -7.33 -6.10 16.86
C ALA A 86 -8.00 -6.83 15.67
N ASP A 87 -9.25 -6.53 15.34
CA ASP A 87 -9.98 -7.13 14.20
C ASP A 87 -9.23 -6.87 12.87
N PRO A 88 -8.56 -7.90 12.29
CA PRO A 88 -7.75 -7.72 11.10
C PRO A 88 -8.62 -7.40 9.87
N GLN A 89 -9.91 -7.77 9.87
CA GLN A 89 -10.76 -7.61 8.71
C GLN A 89 -11.13 -6.14 8.45
N TRP A 90 -11.52 -5.40 9.49
CA TRP A 90 -11.81 -3.97 9.39
C TRP A 90 -10.57 -3.16 9.00
N LYS A 91 -9.43 -3.43 9.65
CA LYS A 91 -8.14 -2.76 9.35
C LYS A 91 -7.72 -2.95 7.90
N VAL A 92 -7.76 -4.19 7.41
CA VAL A 92 -7.41 -4.52 6.03
C VAL A 92 -8.39 -3.89 5.05
N THR A 93 -9.69 -3.84 5.37
CA THR A 93 -10.70 -3.18 4.54
C THR A 93 -10.43 -1.69 4.39
N ASN A 94 -10.09 -0.99 5.47
CA ASN A 94 -9.72 0.43 5.44
C ASN A 94 -8.44 0.66 4.63
N MET A 95 -7.41 -0.16 4.83
CA MET A 95 -6.15 -0.08 4.08
C MET A 95 -6.39 -0.28 2.59
N ILE A 96 -7.15 -1.31 2.19
CA ILE A 96 -7.46 -1.56 0.78
C ILE A 96 -8.34 -0.45 0.18
N THR A 97 -9.20 0.19 0.97
CA THR A 97 -9.94 1.39 0.53
C THR A 97 -8.99 2.53 0.14
N ILE A 98 -7.95 2.76 0.95
CA ILE A 98 -6.91 3.75 0.65
C ILE A 98 -6.11 3.34 -0.58
N VAL A 99 -5.67 2.08 -0.68
CA VAL A 99 -4.96 1.54 -1.86
C VAL A 99 -5.79 1.76 -3.13
N ARG A 100 -7.07 1.41 -3.12
CA ARG A 100 -7.98 1.67 -4.25
C ARG A 100 -8.02 3.14 -4.64
N ARG A 101 -8.13 4.04 -3.67
CA ARG A 101 -8.19 5.49 -3.92
C ARG A 101 -6.90 5.99 -4.59
N VAL A 102 -5.75 5.55 -4.09
CA VAL A 102 -4.44 5.86 -4.70
C VAL A 102 -4.41 5.34 -6.14
N LEU A 103 -4.73 4.07 -6.38
CA LEU A 103 -4.69 3.50 -7.73
C LEU A 103 -5.70 4.18 -8.67
N ALA A 104 -6.90 4.54 -8.21
CA ALA A 104 -7.91 5.20 -9.04
C ALA A 104 -7.52 6.63 -9.47
N THR A 105 -6.60 7.28 -8.75
CA THR A 105 -6.26 8.71 -8.93
C THR A 105 -4.90 8.95 -9.58
N GLY A 106 -4.21 7.91 -10.05
CA GLY A 106 -2.99 8.08 -10.84
C GLY A 106 -2.59 6.83 -11.63
N PRO A 107 -1.79 7.00 -12.68
CA PRO A 107 -1.52 5.96 -13.67
C PRO A 107 -0.30 5.08 -13.37
N GLU A 108 0.42 5.32 -12.27
CA GLU A 108 1.73 4.73 -11.99
C GLU A 108 1.72 3.20 -11.93
N ASP A 109 2.78 2.54 -12.40
CA ASP A 109 2.94 1.13 -12.06
C ASP A 109 3.10 0.98 -10.54
N ALA A 110 2.50 -0.06 -9.97
CA ALA A 110 2.36 -0.18 -8.53
C ALA A 110 2.46 -1.63 -8.02
N VAL A 111 2.99 -1.79 -6.81
CA VAL A 111 3.04 -3.08 -6.12
C VAL A 111 2.61 -2.90 -4.66
N LEU A 112 1.71 -3.77 -4.19
CA LEU A 112 1.38 -3.92 -2.77
C LEU A 112 2.10 -5.14 -2.22
N VAL A 113 2.95 -4.94 -1.21
CA VAL A 113 3.73 -5.98 -0.56
C VAL A 113 3.33 -6.09 0.92
N LEU A 114 3.22 -7.33 1.41
CA LEU A 114 3.05 -7.67 2.82
C LEU A 114 4.41 -8.02 3.44
N ASN A 115 4.76 -7.34 4.53
CA ASN A 115 5.96 -7.51 5.34
C ASN A 115 7.31 -7.43 4.59
N GLY A 116 7.30 -6.97 3.35
CA GLY A 116 8.49 -6.97 2.49
C GLY A 116 8.75 -8.31 1.79
N ASP A 117 7.93 -9.33 2.02
CA ASP A 117 8.19 -10.69 1.53
C ASP A 117 7.23 -11.10 0.40
N TYR A 118 5.98 -10.62 0.45
CA TYR A 118 4.90 -11.22 -0.32
C TYR A 118 4.14 -10.21 -1.15
N VAL A 119 4.08 -10.44 -2.47
CA VAL A 119 3.22 -9.62 -3.33
C VAL A 119 1.76 -9.98 -3.12
N LEU A 120 0.93 -8.96 -2.90
CA LEU A 120 -0.54 -9.09 -2.84
C LEU A 120 -1.22 -8.54 -4.08
N LEU A 121 -0.63 -7.51 -4.71
CA LEU A 121 -1.23 -6.80 -5.84
C LEU A 121 -0.12 -6.23 -6.72
N LYS A 122 -0.28 -6.34 -8.02
CA LYS A 122 0.55 -5.65 -9.02
C LYS A 122 -0.35 -4.85 -9.96
N ARG A 123 0.05 -3.63 -10.29
CA ARG A 123 -0.49 -2.85 -11.41
C ARG A 123 0.66 -2.54 -12.36
N PHE A 124 0.62 -3.10 -13.57
CA PHE A 124 1.60 -2.80 -14.62
C PHE A 124 0.92 -2.52 -15.93
N GLY A 125 1.29 -1.42 -16.60
CA GLY A 125 0.66 -1.00 -17.84
C GLY A 125 -0.85 -0.81 -17.71
N GLY A 126 -1.31 -0.33 -16.55
CA GLY A 126 -2.73 -0.16 -16.22
C GLY A 126 -3.49 -1.45 -15.91
N LYS A 127 -2.87 -2.63 -16.01
CA LYS A 127 -3.50 -3.92 -15.67
C LYS A 127 -3.28 -4.25 -14.21
N LEU A 128 -4.36 -4.44 -13.46
CA LEU A 128 -4.34 -4.83 -12.06
C LEU A 128 -4.45 -6.37 -11.91
N VAL A 129 -3.56 -6.97 -11.12
CA VAL A 129 -3.50 -8.40 -10.86
C VAL A 129 -3.34 -8.63 -9.35
N LYS A 130 -4.30 -9.35 -8.74
CA LYS A 130 -4.18 -9.83 -7.36
C LYS A 130 -3.37 -11.12 -7.31
N HIS A 131 -2.44 -11.16 -6.37
CA HIS A 131 -1.66 -12.33 -6.01
C HIS A 131 -2.15 -12.92 -4.69
N ARG A 132 -1.87 -14.21 -4.42
CA ARG A 132 -2.23 -14.88 -3.15
C ARG A 132 -3.72 -14.84 -2.87
N ARG A 133 -4.54 -15.03 -3.90
CA ARG A 133 -6.01 -14.97 -3.77
C ARG A 133 -6.55 -15.94 -2.74
N GLU A 134 -6.12 -17.19 -2.81
CA GLU A 134 -6.63 -18.24 -1.93
C GLU A 134 -6.09 -18.15 -0.51
N SER A 135 -4.86 -17.65 -0.34
CA SER A 135 -4.17 -17.63 0.97
C SER A 135 -4.28 -16.33 1.73
N TRP A 136 -4.58 -15.20 1.08
CA TRP A 136 -4.73 -13.89 1.73
C TRP A 136 -6.08 -13.24 1.43
N TRP A 137 -6.42 -13.01 0.16
CA TRP A 137 -7.65 -12.25 -0.19
C TRP A 137 -8.94 -12.95 0.24
N SER A 138 -9.00 -14.28 0.14
CA SER A 138 -10.14 -15.10 0.59
C SER A 138 -10.47 -14.92 2.08
N SER A 139 -9.48 -14.55 2.89
CA SER A 139 -9.64 -14.30 4.33
C SER A 139 -10.25 -12.91 4.62
N TYR A 140 -10.26 -12.02 3.62
CA TYR A 140 -10.70 -10.64 3.73
C TYR A 140 -11.72 -10.30 2.64
N THR A 141 -12.85 -11.01 2.61
CA THR A 141 -13.88 -10.89 1.56
C THR A 141 -14.37 -9.45 1.31
N ALA A 142 -14.52 -8.65 2.36
CA ALA A 142 -14.85 -7.23 2.25
C ALA A 142 -13.78 -6.45 1.47
N ALA A 143 -12.50 -6.67 1.80
CA ALA A 143 -11.38 -6.04 1.11
C ALA A 143 -11.22 -6.56 -0.33
N ASP A 144 -11.44 -7.84 -0.57
CA ASP A 144 -11.40 -8.46 -1.90
C ASP A 144 -12.41 -7.82 -2.86
N SER A 145 -13.59 -7.47 -2.36
CA SER A 145 -14.64 -6.82 -3.16
C SER A 145 -14.34 -5.36 -3.57
N ILE A 146 -13.37 -4.71 -2.93
CA ILE A 146 -13.06 -3.28 -3.15
C ILE A 146 -12.26 -3.08 -4.44
N LEU A 147 -11.29 -3.97 -4.72
CA LEU A 147 -10.42 -3.86 -5.88
C LEU A 147 -10.86 -4.85 -6.97
N PRO A 148 -10.96 -4.41 -8.24
CA PRO A 148 -11.12 -5.34 -9.35
C PRO A 148 -9.85 -6.18 -9.53
N GLY A 149 -9.98 -7.33 -10.17
CA GLY A 149 -8.92 -8.32 -10.26
C GLY A 149 -9.41 -9.58 -9.63
#